data_AF-A0A1V1P0Q7-F1
#
_entry.id   AF-A0A1V1P0Q7-F1
#
_cell.length_a   1.000
_cell.length_b   1.000
_cell.length_c   1.000
_cell.angle_alpha   90.00
_cell.angle_beta   90.00
_cell.angle_gamma   90.00
#
_symmetry.space_group_name_H-M   'P 1'
#
loop_
_entity.id
_entity.type
_entity.pdbx_description
1 polymer ?
#
loop_
_entity_poly.entity_id
_entity_poly.type
_entity_poly.pdbx_seq_one_letter_code
_entity_poly.pdbx_strand_id
1 'polypeptide(L)'
;MKQKVNCEQRDTSKNYIKSNLFFHINQKGDNAYQKKYTYTGDYKYGVAVVVNESGLSTHIDTKGKSIHGKYFLQLSVYHKGYAIAKDEYGYFHIDKQGKEIYSNRFSEISQKIWINYLYCIFLKLL
;
A
#
# COMPACT_ATOMS: atom_id res chain seq x y z
N MET A 1 14.05 7.09 5.63
CA MET A 1 13.29 8.20 6.26
C MET A 1 12.27 8.72 5.25
N LYS A 2 11.20 9.39 5.69
CA LYS A 2 10.16 9.96 4.80
C LYS A 2 10.17 11.48 4.90
N GLN A 3 9.81 12.16 3.82
CA GLN A 3 9.69 13.61 3.81
C GLN A 3 8.36 14.03 3.19
N LYS A 4 7.75 15.06 3.78
CA LYS A 4 6.55 15.72 3.31
C LYS A 4 6.95 16.89 2.41
N VAL A 5 6.28 17.03 1.27
CA VAL A 5 6.42 18.18 0.39
C VAL A 5 5.07 18.86 0.22
N ASN A 6 5.05 20.15 0.51
CA ASN A 6 3.96 21.01 0.06
C ASN A 6 4.24 21.29 -1.41
N CYS A 7 3.42 20.79 -2.34
CA CYS A 7 3.45 21.33 -3.70
C CYS A 7 2.44 22.49 -3.79
N GLU A 8 2.95 23.67 -4.13
CA GLU A 8 2.15 24.84 -4.49
C GLU A 8 1.83 24.73 -5.98
N GLN A 9 0.58 24.41 -6.33
CA GLN A 9 0.11 24.51 -7.71
C GLN A 9 -0.67 25.82 -7.87
N ARG A 10 -0.23 26.67 -8.81
CA ARG A 10 -0.94 27.91 -9.18
C ARG A 10 -2.12 27.54 -10.09
N ASP A 11 -3.33 27.61 -9.54
CA ASP A 11 -4.55 27.74 -10.32
C ASP A 11 -5.02 29.20 -10.24
N THR A 12 -5.54 29.73 -11.34
CA THR A 12 -5.87 31.15 -11.56
C THR A 12 -7.12 31.63 -10.79
N SER A 13 -7.56 30.89 -9.77
CA SER A 13 -8.57 31.32 -8.80
C SER A 13 -7.98 31.14 -7.40
N LYS A 14 -8.11 32.13 -6.51
CA LYS A 14 -7.48 32.18 -5.17
C LYS A 14 -8.02 31.11 -4.19
N ASN A 15 -7.92 29.82 -4.52
CA ASN A 15 -8.14 28.70 -3.61
C ASN A 15 -6.87 27.85 -3.58
N TYR A 16 -6.05 28.05 -2.56
CA TYR A 16 -4.85 27.26 -2.31
C TYR A 16 -5.22 25.81 -1.99
N ILE A 17 -5.26 24.93 -2.99
CA ILE A 17 -5.35 23.48 -2.75
C ILE A 17 -3.95 23.00 -2.36
N LYS A 18 -3.67 22.97 -1.05
CA LYS A 18 -2.44 22.41 -0.50
C LYS A 18 -2.45 20.88 -0.65
N SER A 19 -2.02 20.36 -1.79
CA SER A 19 -1.74 18.93 -1.94
C SER A 19 -0.45 18.62 -1.16
N ASN A 20 -0.61 17.97 0.00
CA ASN A 20 0.50 17.47 0.80
C ASN A 20 0.94 16.12 0.22
N LEU A 21 1.94 16.14 -0.66
CA LEU A 21 2.51 14.92 -1.20
C LEU A 21 3.74 14.48 -0.40
N PHE A 22 4.04 13.19 -0.44
CA PHE A 22 5.09 12.54 0.31
C PHE A 22 5.95 11.68 -0.62
N PHE A 23 7.21 11.50 -0.23
CA PHE A 23 8.14 10.54 -0.84
C PHE A 23 9.17 10.08 0.17
N HIS A 24 9.88 9.01 -0.17
CA HIS A 24 11.01 8.53 0.60
C HIS A 24 12.29 9.27 0.20
N ILE A 25 13.16 9.50 1.19
CA ILE A 25 14.50 10.04 0.99
C ILE A 25 15.56 8.99 1.30
N ASN A 26 16.69 9.08 0.62
CA ASN A 26 17.87 8.27 0.87
C ASN A 26 18.64 8.77 2.11
N GLN A 27 19.75 8.12 2.46
CA GLN A 27 20.58 8.50 3.61
C GLN A 27 21.26 9.87 3.48
N LYS A 28 21.42 10.37 2.25
CA LYS A 28 21.99 11.69 1.96
C LYS A 28 20.95 12.81 2.04
N GLY A 29 19.68 12.46 2.23
CA GLY A 29 18.55 13.40 2.24
C GLY A 29 17.93 13.67 0.88
N ASP A 30 18.45 13.08 -0.20
CA ASP A 30 17.87 13.25 -1.54
C ASP A 30 16.66 12.34 -1.75
N ASN A 31 15.80 12.70 -2.70
CA ASN A 31 14.67 11.88 -3.11
C ASN A 31 15.14 10.48 -3.55
N ALA A 32 14.57 9.42 -2.99
CA ALA A 32 14.87 8.05 -3.37
C ALA A 32 14.36 7.72 -4.80
N TYR A 33 13.31 8.43 -5.24
CA TYR A 33 12.69 8.32 -6.56
C TYR A 33 11.85 9.58 -6.86
N GLN A 34 11.44 9.76 -8.12
CA GLN A 34 10.74 10.99 -8.56
C GLN A 34 9.26 11.04 -8.19
N LYS A 35 8.57 9.89 -8.19
CA LYS A 35 7.13 9.80 -7.97
C LYS A 35 6.75 10.29 -6.56
N LYS A 36 5.60 10.94 -6.44
CA LYS A 36 5.06 11.46 -5.17
C LYS A 36 3.71 10.82 -4.88
N TYR A 37 3.34 10.77 -3.60
CA TYR A 37 2.19 10.03 -3.10
C TYR A 37 1.42 10.84 -2.05
N THR A 38 0.13 10.61 -1.89
CA THR A 38 -0.66 11.23 -0.82
C THR A 38 -0.36 10.62 0.55
N TYR A 39 0.21 9.40 0.57
CA TYR A 39 0.73 8.74 1.75
C TYR A 39 1.93 7.84 1.41
N THR A 40 2.89 7.75 2.32
CA THR A 40 3.97 6.76 2.29
C THR A 40 4.11 6.05 3.63
N GLY A 41 4.05 4.72 3.61
CA GLY A 41 4.31 3.81 4.74
C GLY A 41 5.80 3.48 4.87
N ASP A 42 6.25 3.01 6.04
CA ASP A 42 7.68 2.76 6.25
C ASP A 42 8.12 1.52 5.47
N TYR A 43 9.38 1.50 5.07
CA TYR A 43 9.96 0.30 4.49
C TYR A 43 10.05 -0.81 5.53
N LYS A 44 9.42 -1.94 5.24
CA LYS A 44 9.55 -3.20 5.98
C LYS A 44 10.01 -4.28 5.01
N TYR A 45 11.19 -4.85 5.26
CA TYR A 45 11.84 -5.81 4.35
C TYR A 45 11.99 -5.29 2.91
N GLY A 46 12.32 -4.00 2.76
CA GLY A 46 12.53 -3.37 1.45
C GLY A 46 11.25 -3.01 0.69
N VAL A 47 10.07 -3.18 1.30
CA VAL A 47 8.77 -2.85 0.69
C VAL A 47 8.02 -1.82 1.53
N ALA A 48 7.42 -0.83 0.87
CA ALA A 48 6.55 0.16 1.49
C ALA A 48 5.18 0.17 0.82
N VAL A 49 4.14 0.52 1.59
CA VAL A 49 2.81 0.85 1.04
C VAL A 49 2.78 2.33 0.72
N VAL A 50 2.20 2.69 -0.43
CA VAL A 50 2.00 4.08 -0.83
C VAL A 50 0.60 4.28 -1.39
N VAL A 51 0.04 5.48 -1.24
CA VAL A 51 -1.28 5.84 -1.76
C VAL A 51 -1.13 6.91 -2.84
N ASN A 52 -1.73 6.68 -4.01
CA ASN A 52 -1.70 7.64 -5.11
C ASN A 52 -2.73 8.77 -4.91
N GLU A 53 -2.78 9.71 -5.85
CA GLU A 53 -3.73 10.84 -5.82
C GLU A 53 -5.19 10.41 -5.98
N SER A 54 -5.44 9.26 -6.60
CA SER A 54 -6.77 8.65 -6.69
C SER A 54 -7.20 7.91 -5.41
N GLY A 55 -6.40 7.95 -4.33
CA GLY A 55 -6.71 7.27 -3.07
C GLY A 55 -6.44 5.76 -3.08
N LEU A 56 -5.78 5.23 -4.12
CA LEU A 56 -5.48 3.80 -4.25
C LEU A 56 -4.09 3.46 -3.73
N SER A 57 -4.01 2.35 -3.01
CA SER A 57 -2.81 1.83 -2.35
C SER A 57 -2.06 0.81 -3.21
N THR A 58 -0.73 0.82 -3.18
CA THR A 58 0.12 -0.22 -3.81
C THR A 58 1.40 -0.45 -3.00
N HIS A 59 2.09 -1.55 -3.26
CA HIS A 59 3.43 -1.82 -2.74
C HIS A 59 4.51 -1.32 -3.70
N ILE A 60 5.54 -0.68 -3.17
CA ILE A 60 6.74 -0.27 -3.89
C ILE A 60 8.02 -0.77 -3.23
N ASP A 61 9.08 -0.93 -4.02
CA ASP A 61 10.44 -1.15 -3.54
C ASP A 61 11.14 0.16 -3.10
N THR A 62 12.40 0.05 -2.68
CA THR A 62 13.25 1.18 -2.28
C THR A 62 13.61 2.15 -3.41
N LYS A 63 13.38 1.75 -4.66
CA LYS A 63 13.59 2.56 -5.87
C LYS A 63 12.27 3.14 -6.41
N GLY A 64 11.16 2.96 -5.67
CA GLY A 64 9.83 3.47 -6.06
C GLY A 64 9.13 2.64 -7.14
N LYS A 65 9.66 1.47 -7.50
CA LYS A 65 9.03 0.57 -8.49
C LYS A 65 7.91 -0.22 -7.81
N SER A 66 6.76 -0.32 -8.48
CA SER A 66 5.68 -1.19 -7.98
C SER A 66 6.13 -2.65 -7.94
N ILE A 67 5.81 -3.34 -6.85
CA ILE A 67 6.18 -4.76 -6.64
C ILE A 67 5.38 -5.67 -7.58
N HIS A 68 4.08 -5.40 -7.73
CA HIS A 68 3.15 -6.29 -8.44
C HIS A 68 2.27 -5.57 -9.47
N GLY A 69 2.39 -4.25 -9.63
CA GLY A 69 1.66 -3.49 -10.66
C GLY A 69 0.16 -3.36 -10.43
N LYS A 70 -0.34 -3.64 -9.21
CA LYS A 70 -1.77 -3.56 -8.87
C LYS A 70 -2.05 -2.48 -7.83
N TYR A 71 -3.27 -1.98 -7.84
CA TYR A 71 -3.77 -0.96 -6.94
C TYR A 71 -5.02 -1.48 -6.21
N PHE A 72 -5.14 -1.14 -4.93
CA PHE A 72 -6.22 -1.57 -4.05
C PHE A 72 -6.82 -0.38 -3.30
N LEU A 73 -8.07 -0.48 -2.83
CA LEU A 73 -8.69 0.58 -2.02
C LEU A 73 -7.95 0.77 -0.69
N GLN A 74 -7.52 -0.33 -0.08
CA GLN A 74 -6.64 -0.33 1.09
C GLN A 74 -5.65 -1.48 0.99
N LEU A 75 -4.49 -1.31 1.61
CA LEU A 75 -3.42 -2.28 1.55
C LEU A 75 -2.56 -2.23 2.82
N SER A 76 -2.35 -3.38 3.45
CA SER A 76 -1.43 -3.51 4.58
C SER A 76 -0.02 -3.85 4.10
N VAL A 77 0.97 -3.62 4.96
CA VAL A 77 2.32 -4.19 4.76
C VAL A 77 2.28 -5.73 4.74
N TYR A 78 3.30 -6.33 4.14
CA TYR A 78 3.50 -7.77 4.22
C TYR A 78 3.82 -8.24 5.65
N HIS A 79 3.16 -9.31 6.07
CA HIS A 79 3.46 -10.08 7.26
C HIS A 79 3.54 -11.55 6.84
N LYS A 80 4.59 -12.30 7.22
CA LYS A 80 4.77 -13.72 6.83
C LYS A 80 4.51 -14.04 5.34
N GLY A 81 4.81 -13.10 4.43
CA GLY A 81 4.66 -13.29 2.98
C GLY A 81 3.33 -12.87 2.37
N TYR A 82 2.34 -12.45 3.16
CA TYR A 82 1.03 -12.01 2.66
C TYR A 82 0.65 -10.63 3.19
N ALA A 83 -0.24 -9.96 2.48
CA ALA A 83 -0.79 -8.66 2.85
C ALA A 83 -2.33 -8.70 2.80
N ILE A 84 -2.98 -7.89 3.62
CA ILE A 84 -4.41 -7.65 3.53
C ILE A 84 -4.62 -6.57 2.48
N ALA A 85 -5.45 -6.86 1.49
CA ALA A 85 -5.92 -5.91 0.50
C ALA A 85 -7.42 -5.70 0.66
N LYS A 86 -7.92 -4.57 0.16
CA LYS A 86 -9.34 -4.27 0.06
C LYS A 86 -9.69 -3.86 -1.37
N ASP A 87 -10.75 -4.45 -1.90
CA ASP A 87 -11.43 -3.99 -3.11
C ASP A 87 -12.86 -3.54 -2.79
N GLU A 88 -13.67 -3.28 -3.81
CA GLU A 88 -15.06 -2.83 -3.65
C GLU A 88 -15.96 -3.84 -2.93
N TYR A 89 -15.56 -5.12 -2.90
CA TYR A 89 -16.35 -6.21 -2.32
C TYR A 89 -15.91 -6.55 -0.89
N GLY A 90 -14.72 -6.14 -0.45
CA GLY A 90 -14.26 -6.27 0.93
C GLY A 90 -12.78 -6.56 1.06
N TYR A 91 -12.40 -7.04 2.24
CA TYR A 91 -11.02 -7.41 2.56
C TYR A 91 -10.71 -8.85 2.18
N PHE A 92 -9.46 -9.09 1.79
CA PHE A 92 -8.91 -10.41 1.46
C PHE A 92 -7.39 -10.39 1.59
N HIS A 93 -6.74 -11.56 1.44
CA HIS A 93 -5.29 -11.66 1.47
C HIS A 93 -4.71 -11.81 0.07
N ILE A 94 -3.54 -11.20 -0.15
CA ILE A 94 -2.76 -11.30 -1.37
C ILE A 94 -1.34 -11.83 -1.09
N ASP A 95 -0.75 -12.48 -2.08
CA ASP A 95 0.68 -12.82 -2.11
C ASP A 95 1.57 -11.62 -2.55
N LYS A 96 2.87 -11.88 -2.73
CA LYS A 96 3.84 -10.89 -3.21
C LYS A 96 3.62 -10.47 -4.67
N GLN A 97 2.92 -11.28 -5.46
CA GLN A 97 2.52 -10.98 -6.84
C GLN A 97 1.18 -10.21 -6.88
N GLY A 98 0.61 -9.90 -5.71
CA GLY A 98 -0.68 -9.23 -5.58
C GLY A 98 -1.84 -10.09 -6.08
N LYS A 99 -1.67 -11.42 -6.13
CA LYS A 99 -2.75 -12.36 -6.42
C LYS A 99 -3.47 -12.68 -5.12
N GLU A 100 -4.79 -12.70 -5.18
CA GLU A 100 -5.61 -13.15 -4.05
C GLU A 100 -5.31 -14.62 -3.71
N ILE A 101 -5.27 -14.93 -2.41
CA ILE A 101 -5.04 -16.31 -1.94
C ILE A 101 -6.32 -17.14 -2.05
N TYR A 102 -7.47 -16.48 -1.97
CA TYR A 102 -8.81 -17.06 -2.07
C TYR A 102 -9.79 -15.98 -2.55
N SER A 103 -10.96 -16.39 -3.06
CA SER A 103 -11.96 -15.48 -3.63
C SER A 103 -12.86 -14.80 -2.59
N ASN A 104 -12.97 -15.33 -1.38
CA ASN A 104 -13.81 -14.77 -0.33
C ASN A 104 -13.43 -13.32 0.02
N ARG A 105 -14.44 -12.52 0.37
CA ARG A 105 -14.32 -11.15 0.84
C ARG A 105 -14.97 -11.01 2.20
N PHE A 106 -14.34 -10.23 3.06
CA PHE A 106 -14.77 -10.04 4.44
C PHE A 106 -15.05 -8.56 4.70
N SER A 107 -16.04 -8.27 5.54
CA SER A 107 -16.33 -6.90 5.96
C SER A 107 -15.18 -6.30 6.78
N GLU A 108 -14.48 -7.12 7.55
CA GLU A 108 -13.30 -6.74 8.35
C GLU A 108 -12.29 -7.90 8.43
N ILE A 109 -10.99 -7.59 8.40
CA ILE A 109 -9.89 -8.54 8.65
C ILE A 109 -8.83 -7.84 9.51
N SER A 110 -8.28 -8.54 10.50
CA SER A 110 -7.12 -8.07 11.27
C SER A 110 -5.89 -8.96 11.06
N GLN A 111 -4.69 -8.37 11.23
CA GLN A 111 -3.42 -9.10 11.16
C GLN A 111 -3.23 -10.15 12.25
N LYS A 112 -4.17 -10.32 13.19
CA LYS A 112 -4.15 -11.41 14.18
C LYS A 112 -4.86 -12.67 13.65
N ILE A 113 -5.62 -12.57 12.57
CA ILE A 113 -6.39 -13.67 11.95
C ILE A 113 -5.47 -14.58 11.10
N TRP A 114 -4.22 -14.78 11.54
CA TRP A 114 -3.26 -15.65 10.85
C TRP A 114 -3.32 -17.09 11.34
N ILE A 115 -3.82 -17.31 12.55
CA ILE A 115 -3.68 -18.60 13.25
C ILE A 115 -4.88 -19.52 12.98
N ASN A 116 -6.10 -18.98 12.79
CA ASN A 116 -7.29 -19.83 12.64
C ASN A 116 -7.74 -20.05 11.18
N TYR A 117 -7.54 -19.06 10.29
CA TYR A 117 -8.07 -19.17 8.92
C TYR A 117 -7.19 -19.97 7.97
N LEU A 118 -5.86 -20.04 8.17
CA LEU A 118 -5.04 -20.98 7.41
C LEU A 118 -5.42 -22.43 7.78
N TYR A 119 -5.68 -22.73 9.05
CA TYR A 119 -6.20 -24.05 9.46
C TYR A 119 -7.58 -24.33 8.81
N CYS A 120 -8.54 -23.40 8.88
CA CYS A 120 -9.87 -23.62 8.30
C CYS A 120 -9.88 -23.73 6.75
N ILE A 121 -8.98 -23.05 6.04
CA ILE A 121 -8.92 -23.10 4.58
C ILE A 121 -8.11 -24.33 4.11
N PHE A 122 -7.05 -24.73 4.83
CA PHE A 122 -6.32 -25.97 4.52
C PHE A 122 -7.13 -27.24 4.84
N LEU A 123 -8.00 -27.22 5.87
CA LEU A 123 -8.86 -28.36 6.24
C LEU A 123 -10.13 -28.51 5.38
N LYS A 124 -10.48 -27.54 4.53
CA LYS A 124 -11.63 -27.64 3.61
C LYS A 124 -11.26 -28.08 2.19
N LEU A 125 -9.98 -28.34 1.93
CA LEU A 125 -9.46 -28.80 0.64
C LEU A 125 -8.79 -30.20 0.74
N LEU A 126 -9.04 -30.93 1.83
CA LEU A 126 -8.80 -32.36 2.03
C LEU A 126 -10.12 -33.02 2.41
#